data_AF-A0A949XC57-F1
#
_entry.id   AF-A0A949XC57-F1
#
_cell.length_a   1.000
_cell.length_b   1.000
_cell.length_c   1.000
_cell.angle_alpha   90.00
_cell.angle_beta   90.00
_cell.angle_gamma   90.00
#
_symmetry.space_group_name_H-M   'P 1'
#
loop_
_entity.id
_entity.type
_entity.pdbx_description
1 polymer ?
#
loop_
_entity_poly.entity_id
_entity_poly.type
_entity_poly.pdbx_seq_one_letter_code
_entity_poly.pdbx_strand_id
1 'polypeptide(L)'
;KVISYGATREEARRRMAVALNEFSLLGVRTTADFLCEVIASERFVRGELSTHFVPEFLAQRKTNTADLKLALIAAASAAQNGLGITTTAASGDSSRSSTRLRRSPWADLGEFELWRRKTR
;
A
#
# COMPACT_ATOMS: atom_id res chain seq x y z
N LYS A 1 -15.83 -1.57 7.45
CA LYS A 1 -15.85 -3.02 7.81
C LYS A 1 -15.86 -3.80 6.51
N VAL A 2 -15.04 -4.84 6.37
CA VAL A 2 -15.02 -5.75 5.20
C VAL A 2 -15.52 -7.11 5.66
N ILE A 3 -16.48 -7.69 4.94
CA ILE A 3 -17.09 -8.99 5.26
C ILE A 3 -17.07 -9.84 3.99
N SER A 4 -16.68 -11.10 4.11
CA SER A 4 -16.78 -12.10 3.04
C SER A 4 -17.61 -13.29 3.51
N TYR A 5 -18.19 -14.03 2.57
CA TYR A 5 -18.94 -15.25 2.82
C TYR A 5 -18.54 -16.32 1.81
N GLY A 6 -18.72 -17.59 2.17
CA GLY A 6 -18.48 -18.75 1.31
C GLY A 6 -19.20 -19.96 1.89
N ALA A 7 -19.37 -21.02 1.09
CA ALA A 7 -19.96 -22.28 1.54
C ALA A 7 -19.07 -22.99 2.57
N THR A 8 -17.76 -22.70 2.54
CA THR A 8 -16.79 -23.19 3.53
C THR A 8 -16.03 -22.02 4.16
N ARG A 9 -15.46 -22.27 5.34
CA ARG A 9 -14.55 -21.32 6.01
C ARG A 9 -13.38 -20.94 5.12
N GLU A 10 -12.81 -21.90 4.41
CA GLU A 10 -11.67 -21.69 3.52
C GLU A 10 -12.05 -20.82 2.31
N GLU A 11 -13.24 -21.02 1.75
CA GLU A 11 -13.75 -20.16 0.68
C GLU A 11 -13.95 -18.72 1.15
N ALA A 12 -14.60 -18.53 2.31
CA ALA A 12 -14.78 -17.21 2.91
C ALA A 12 -13.42 -16.54 3.19
N ARG A 13 -12.44 -17.29 3.69
CA ARG A 13 -11.07 -16.84 3.96
C ARG A 13 -10.36 -16.38 2.68
N ARG A 14 -10.41 -17.17 1.61
CA ARG A 14 -9.80 -16.81 0.30
C ARG A 14 -10.43 -15.56 -0.29
N ARG A 15 -11.77 -15.44 -0.23
CA ARG A 15 -12.48 -14.23 -0.67
C ARG A 15 -12.09 -13.02 0.18
N MET A 16 -11.92 -13.18 1.49
CA MET A 16 -11.42 -12.10 2.36
C MET A 16 -10.00 -11.68 1.97
N ALA A 17 -9.11 -12.62 1.70
CA ALA A 17 -7.75 -12.32 1.28
C ALA A 17 -7.72 -11.49 -0.01
N VAL A 18 -8.54 -11.84 -1.00
CA VAL A 18 -8.69 -11.04 -2.24
C VAL A 18 -9.25 -9.66 -1.91
N ALA A 19 -10.31 -9.57 -1.11
CA ALA A 19 -10.94 -8.31 -0.76
C ALA A 19 -9.98 -7.35 -0.02
N LEU A 20 -9.14 -7.88 0.87
CA LEU A 20 -8.13 -7.09 1.57
C LEU A 20 -6.95 -6.71 0.66
N ASN A 21 -6.57 -7.56 -0.29
CA ASN A 21 -5.51 -7.25 -1.25
C ASN A 21 -5.94 -6.18 -2.27
N GLU A 22 -7.24 -6.10 -2.57
CA GLU A 22 -7.82 -5.04 -3.41
C GLU A 22 -8.18 -3.79 -2.59
N PHE A 23 -8.13 -3.86 -1.26
CA PHE A 23 -8.51 -2.75 -0.39
C PHE A 23 -7.46 -1.65 -0.40
N SER A 24 -7.75 -0.57 -1.13
CA SER A 24 -6.88 0.61 -1.21
C SER A 24 -7.53 1.82 -0.56
N LEU A 25 -6.85 2.41 0.42
CA LEU A 25 -7.20 3.70 1.00
C LEU A 25 -5.96 4.59 1.02
N LEU A 26 -6.08 5.79 0.47
CA LEU A 26 -4.99 6.76 0.37
C LEU A 26 -5.05 7.78 1.50
N GLY A 27 -3.88 8.27 1.92
CA GLY A 27 -3.76 9.38 2.87
C GLY A 27 -3.89 8.98 4.35
N VAL A 28 -4.15 7.71 4.66
CA VAL A 28 -4.20 7.20 6.03
C VAL A 28 -3.49 5.85 6.14
N ARG A 29 -2.91 5.57 7.31
CA ARG A 29 -2.39 4.24 7.62
C ARG A 29 -3.56 3.33 7.96
N THR A 30 -3.59 2.14 7.37
CA THR A 30 -4.65 1.16 7.61
C THR A 30 -4.09 -0.13 8.19
N THR A 31 -4.98 -0.98 8.69
CA THR A 31 -4.65 -2.33 9.18
C THR A 31 -4.78 -3.40 8.09
N ALA A 32 -5.06 -3.03 6.83
CA ALA A 32 -5.39 -3.98 5.77
C ALA A 32 -4.24 -4.99 5.52
N ASP A 33 -3.00 -4.50 5.39
CA ASP A 33 -1.82 -5.35 5.18
C ASP A 33 -1.62 -6.34 6.33
N PHE A 34 -1.75 -5.85 7.57
CA PHE A 34 -1.66 -6.69 8.76
C PHE A 34 -2.75 -7.77 8.77
N LEU A 35 -3.99 -7.42 8.43
CA LEU A 35 -5.09 -8.38 8.37
C LEU A 35 -4.88 -9.41 7.25
N CYS A 36 -4.29 -9.00 6.12
CA CYS A 36 -3.93 -9.88 5.02
C CYS A 36 -2.91 -10.94 5.49
N GLU A 37 -1.87 -10.51 6.19
CA GLU A 37 -0.88 -11.43 6.79
C GLU A 37 -1.50 -12.38 7.81
N VAL A 38 -2.39 -11.88 8.69
CA VAL A 38 -3.10 -12.72 9.66
C VAL A 38 -3.92 -13.80 8.97
N ILE A 39 -4.69 -13.44 7.94
CA ILE A 39 -5.55 -14.36 7.19
C ILE A 39 -4.75 -15.39 6.38
N ALA A 40 -3.53 -15.03 5.96
CA ALA A 40 -2.61 -15.91 5.27
C ALA A 40 -1.83 -16.85 6.22
N SER A 41 -1.79 -16.57 7.52
CA SER A 41 -1.02 -17.36 8.48
C SER A 41 -1.56 -18.77 8.67
N GLU A 42 -0.66 -19.76 8.79
CA GLU A 42 -1.01 -21.18 9.00
C GLU A 42 -1.93 -21.38 10.22
N ARG A 43 -1.63 -20.72 11.35
CA ARG A 43 -2.46 -20.77 12.56
C ARG A 43 -3.89 -20.30 12.28
N PHE A 44 -4.06 -19.23 11.50
CA PHE A 44 -5.39 -18.77 11.11
C PHE A 44 -6.05 -19.71 10.11
N VAL A 45 -5.32 -20.25 9.13
CA VAL A 45 -5.86 -21.25 8.17
C VAL A 45 -6.39 -22.47 8.91
N ARG A 46 -5.65 -22.99 9.88
CA ARG A 46 -6.00 -24.15 10.72
C ARG A 46 -7.06 -23.86 11.78
N GLY A 47 -7.35 -22.58 12.07
CA GLY A 47 -8.32 -22.19 13.08
C GLY A 47 -7.80 -22.26 14.52
N GLU A 48 -6.48 -22.30 14.71
CA GLU A 48 -5.81 -22.36 16.01
C GLU A 48 -5.71 -20.96 16.64
N LEU A 49 -6.86 -20.46 17.10
CA LEU A 49 -7.04 -19.09 17.59
C LEU A 49 -7.23 -19.04 19.11
N SER A 50 -6.63 -18.04 19.74
CA SER A 50 -6.80 -17.71 21.16
C SER A 50 -6.91 -16.20 21.34
N THR A 51 -7.26 -15.74 22.54
CA THR A 51 -7.23 -14.31 22.90
C THR A 51 -5.82 -13.71 22.88
N HIS A 52 -4.78 -14.55 22.87
CA HIS A 52 -3.38 -14.17 22.78
C HIS A 52 -2.80 -14.23 21.36
N PHE A 53 -3.59 -14.70 20.38
CA PHE A 53 -3.14 -14.90 19.00
C PHE A 53 -2.52 -13.64 18.39
N VAL A 54 -3.18 -12.48 18.50
CA VAL A 54 -2.71 -11.23 17.88
C VAL A 54 -1.38 -10.74 18.51
N PRO A 55 -1.26 -10.64 19.84
CA PRO A 55 0.02 -10.33 20.49
C PRO A 55 1.17 -11.27 20.07
N GLU A 56 0.91 -12.58 20.07
CA GLU A 56 1.89 -13.59 19.67
C GLU A 56 2.31 -13.45 18.20
N PHE A 57 1.34 -13.23 17.32
CA PHE A 57 1.58 -13.04 15.89
C PHE A 57 2.43 -11.79 15.63
N LEU A 58 2.12 -10.68 16.30
CA LEU A 58 2.90 -9.45 16.19
C LEU A 58 4.33 -9.60 16.69
N ALA A 59 4.55 -10.37 17.76
CA ALA A 59 5.90 -10.64 18.28
C ALA A 59 6.78 -11.43 17.28
N GLN A 60 6.17 -12.25 16.43
CA GLN A 60 6.85 -13.06 15.42
C GLN A 60 6.98 -12.35 14.07
N ARG A 61 6.22 -11.27 13.85
CA ARG A 61 6.15 -10.54 12.59
C ARG A 61 7.48 -9.83 12.33
N LYS A 62 8.19 -10.26 11.29
CA LYS A 62 9.42 -9.62 10.83
C LYS A 62 9.08 -8.48 9.87
N THR A 63 9.63 -7.29 10.11
CA THR A 63 9.66 -6.23 9.11
C THR A 63 10.73 -6.54 8.07
N ASN A 64 10.38 -6.55 6.79
CA ASN A 64 11.36 -6.81 5.72
C ASN A 64 12.22 -5.57 5.46
N THR A 65 13.28 -5.42 6.28
CA THR A 65 14.26 -4.34 6.13
C THR A 65 15.10 -4.48 4.85
N ALA A 66 15.19 -5.68 4.26
CA ALA A 66 15.95 -5.91 3.03
C ALA A 66 15.26 -5.27 1.82
N ASP A 67 13.94 -5.38 1.72
CA ASP A 67 13.17 -4.73 0.64
C ASP A 67 13.30 -3.21 0.69
N LEU A 68 13.37 -2.63 1.90
CA LEU A 68 13.59 -1.18 2.07
C LEU A 68 14.98 -0.76 1.57
N LYS A 69 16.02 -1.55 1.83
CA LYS A 69 17.37 -1.28 1.32
C LYS A 69 17.41 -1.38 -0.21
N LEU A 70 16.77 -2.39 -0.78
CA LEU A 70 16.69 -2.57 -2.23
C LEU A 70 15.92 -1.42 -2.90
N ALA A 71 14.76 -1.03 -2.33
CA ALA A 71 13.98 0.10 -2.80
C ALA A 71 14.77 1.41 -2.73
N LEU A 72 15.53 1.62 -1.64
CA LEU A 72 16.39 2.80 -1.48
C LEU A 72 17.49 2.85 -2.55
N ILE A 73 18.17 1.72 -2.80
CA ILE A 73 19.20 1.61 -3.84
C ILE A 73 18.59 1.88 -5.22
N ALA A 74 17.47 1.24 -5.55
CA ALA A 74 16.77 1.43 -6.82
C ALA A 74 16.36 2.90 -7.03
N ALA A 75 15.83 3.56 -5.99
CA ALA A 75 15.49 4.98 -6.04
C ALA A 75 16.72 5.87 -6.28
N ALA A 76 17.83 5.59 -5.60
CA ALA A 76 19.08 6.34 -5.77
C ALA A 76 19.67 6.16 -7.19
N SER A 77 19.68 4.93 -7.71
CA SER A 77 20.15 4.65 -9.07
C SER A 77 19.24 5.25 -10.16
N ALA A 78 17.92 5.21 -9.97
CA ALA A 78 16.98 5.84 -10.90
C ALA A 78 17.13 7.37 -10.92
N ALA A 79 17.41 8.00 -9.78
CA ALA A 79 17.70 9.42 -9.70
C ALA A 79 19.00 9.81 -10.44
N GLN A 80 20.01 8.94 -10.44
CA GLN A 80 21.26 9.15 -11.17
C GLN A 80 21.11 8.96 -12.68
N ASN A 81 20.28 8.01 -13.12
CA ASN A 81 20.07 7.70 -14.54
C ASN A 81 18.94 8.51 -15.19
N GLY A 82 18.20 9.31 -14.42
CA GLY A 82 17.02 10.07 -14.84
C GLY A 82 17.24 11.58 -14.93
N LEU A 83 18.29 12.05 -15.62
CA LEU A 83 18.41 13.46 -16.05
C LEU A 83 17.91 13.59 -17.50
N GLY A 84 16.60 13.39 -17.65
CA GLY A 84 15.87 13.53 -18.90
C GLY A 84 14.44 14.01 -18.70
N ILE A 85 14.15 14.72 -17.61
CA ILE A 85 12.98 15.62 -17.57
C ILE A 85 13.47 16.90 -18.24
N THR A 86 13.06 17.12 -19.49
CA THR A 86 13.10 18.43 -20.13
C THR A 86 12.22 19.38 -19.31
N THR A 87 12.83 19.97 -18.30
CA THR A 87 12.30 21.17 -17.66
C THR A 87 12.67 22.29 -18.60
N THR A 88 11.75 22.63 -19.52
CA THR A 88 11.87 23.85 -20.30
C THR A 88 11.88 25.00 -19.29
N ALA A 89 13.06 25.58 -19.09
CA ALA A 89 13.26 26.75 -18.28
C ALA A 89 12.48 27.93 -18.89
N ALA A 90 11.44 28.38 -18.21
CA ALA A 90 10.92 29.73 -18.37
C ALA A 90 11.51 30.57 -17.24
N SER A 91 12.52 31.35 -17.62
CA SER A 91 13.09 32.46 -16.85
C SER A 91 12.00 33.44 -16.41
N GLY A 92 12.09 33.95 -15.19
CA GLY A 92 11.43 35.20 -14.84
C GLY A 92 10.75 35.24 -13.47
N ASP A 93 11.45 35.90 -12.56
CA ASP A 93 10.93 36.77 -11.52
C ASP A 93 10.52 36.17 -10.16
N SER A 94 11.33 36.56 -9.19
CA SER A 94 11.21 36.42 -7.75
C SER A 94 10.19 37.40 -7.20
N SER A 95 8.93 37.00 -7.10
CA SER A 95 7.93 37.76 -6.33
C SER A 95 6.69 36.92 -6.04
N ARG A 96 6.39 36.76 -4.74
CA ARG A 96 5.13 36.38 -4.08
C ARG A 96 5.04 34.99 -3.46
N SER A 97 4.96 35.05 -2.13
CA SER A 97 4.15 34.22 -1.24
C SER A 97 3.27 33.19 -1.95
N SER A 98 3.61 31.92 -1.80
CA SER A 98 2.64 30.86 -1.93
C SER A 98 3.08 29.68 -1.07
N THR A 99 2.24 29.39 -0.09
CA THR A 99 2.13 28.14 0.63
C THR A 99 2.58 26.99 -0.26
N ARG A 100 3.55 26.20 0.21
CA ARG A 100 3.96 24.94 -0.41
C ARG A 100 2.77 23.99 -0.37
N LEU A 101 1.82 24.18 -1.28
CA LEU A 101 0.72 23.26 -1.54
C LEU A 101 1.39 21.99 -2.02
N ARG A 102 1.46 21.04 -1.09
CA ARG A 102 1.85 19.67 -1.34
C ARG A 102 0.98 19.18 -2.48
N ARG A 103 1.59 18.88 -3.63
CA ARG A 103 0.92 18.14 -4.70
C ARG A 103 0.28 16.91 -4.05
N SER A 104 -1.04 16.87 -4.07
CA SER A 104 -1.81 15.75 -3.55
C SER A 104 -2.75 15.29 -4.65
N PRO A 105 -3.13 14.00 -4.69
CA PRO A 105 -4.11 13.50 -5.65
C PRO A 105 -5.48 14.21 -5.58
N TRP A 106 -5.72 14.98 -4.51
CA TRP A 106 -6.92 15.78 -4.29
C TRP A 106 -6.73 17.26 -4.66
N ALA A 107 -5.49 17.70 -4.92
CA ALA A 107 -5.13 19.07 -5.27
C ALA A 107 -4.78 19.21 -6.77
N ASP A 108 -4.16 18.18 -7.35
CA ASP A 108 -3.97 18.07 -8.80
C ASP A 108 -4.93 16.99 -9.32
N LEU A 109 -6.11 17.41 -9.78
CA LEU A 109 -7.07 16.55 -10.48
C LEU A 109 -6.56 16.26 -11.91
N GLY A 110 -5.46 15.53 -12.02
CA GLY A 110 -5.08 14.86 -13.27
C GLY A 110 -5.87 13.56 -13.47
N GLU A 111 -5.40 12.70 -14.39
CA GLU A 111 -5.97 11.38 -14.69
C GLU A 111 -5.75 10.33 -13.58
N PHE A 112 -6.15 10.63 -12.36
CA PHE A 112 -6.07 9.67 -11.26
C PHE A 112 -7.30 8.76 -11.27
N GLU A 113 -7.19 7.59 -11.91
CA GLU A 113 -8.23 6.54 -11.86
C GLU A 113 -7.99 5.59 -10.67
N LEU A 114 -8.85 5.67 -9.65
CA LEU A 114 -8.78 4.84 -8.44
C LEU A 114 -8.97 3.34 -8.75
N TRP A 115 -9.61 3.00 -9.87
CA TRP A 115 -9.89 1.63 -10.29
C TRP A 115 -9.75 1.48 -11.82
N ARG A 116 -8.56 1.08 -12.30
CA ARG A 116 -8.45 0.39 -13.59
C ARG A 116 -8.61 -1.10 -13.38
N ARG A 117 -9.70 -1.69 -13.89
CA ARG A 117 -9.75 -3.15 -14.08
C ARG A 117 -8.67 -3.52 -15.09
N LYS A 118 -7.77 -4.44 -14.73
CA LYS A 118 -7.02 -5.20 -15.73
C LYS A 118 -8.03 -6.03 -16.50
N THR A 119 -8.46 -5.55 -17.66
CA THR A 119 -9.08 -6.40 -18.68
C THR A 119 -8.05 -7.46 -19.07
N ARG A 120 -8.45 -8.73 -19.00
CA ARG A 120 -7.64 -9.88 -19.40
C ARG A 120 -7.33 -9.84 -20.89
#